data_AF-A0A8T2IZJ5-F1
#
_entry.id   AF-A0A8T2IZJ5-F1
#
_cell.length_a   1.000
_cell.length_b   1.000
_cell.length_c   1.000
_cell.angle_alpha   90.00
_cell.angle_beta   90.00
_cell.angle_gamma   90.00
#
_symmetry.space_group_name_H-M   'P 1'
#
loop_
_entity.id
_entity.type
_entity.pdbx_description
1 polymer ?
#
loop_
_entity_poly.entity_id
_entity_poly.type
_entity_poly.pdbx_seq_one_letter_code
_entity_poly.pdbx_strand_id
1 'polypeptide(L)'
;MYLLTVLYHESWKTEAWESEKEESDMEEFVWEGSRSEKNTLQTLLRGRFSSAPSDEVLRSPAVQEYRSAVLNLRNQGERPESVECYKQSVKSMLGIS
;
A
#
# COMPACT_ATOMS: atom_id res chain seq x y z
N MET A 1 39.25 5.63 -2.02
CA MET A 1 38.37 4.70 -1.28
C MET A 1 38.12 5.22 0.14
N TYR A 2 37.50 6.38 0.29
CA TYR A 2 37.16 6.93 1.61
C TYR A 2 35.66 7.21 1.68
N LEU A 3 35.14 7.90 0.66
CA LEU A 3 33.73 8.26 0.56
C LEU A 3 32.78 7.04 0.59
N LEU A 4 33.09 5.97 -0.14
CA LEU A 4 32.28 4.73 -0.12
C LEU A 4 32.29 4.07 1.26
N THR A 5 33.43 4.05 1.95
CA THR A 5 33.57 3.45 3.29
C THR A 5 32.80 4.24 4.33
N VAL A 6 32.85 5.58 4.27
CA VAL A 6 32.07 6.44 5.16
C VAL A 6 30.57 6.24 4.94
N LEU A 7 30.10 6.30 3.68
CA LEU A 7 28.68 6.07 3.37
C LEU A 7 28.20 4.69 3.85
N TYR A 8 29.02 3.66 3.66
CA TYR A 8 28.69 2.31 4.13
C TYR A 8 28.55 2.23 5.65
N HIS A 9 29.42 2.90 6.42
CA HIS A 9 29.31 2.85 7.88
C HIS A 9 28.17 3.72 8.42
N GLU A 10 27.90 4.87 7.80
CA GLU A 10 26.80 5.74 8.22
C GLU A 10 25.43 5.16 7.83
N SER A 11 25.31 4.46 6.69
CA SER A 11 24.01 3.89 6.27
C SER A 11 23.47 2.77 7.16
N TRP A 12 24.29 2.24 8.08
CA TRP A 12 23.90 1.19 9.03
C TRP A 12 23.63 1.75 10.44
N LYS A 13 23.90 3.04 10.67
CA LYS A 13 23.56 3.70 11.92
C LYS A 13 22.18 4.31 11.76
N THR A 14 21.27 3.99 12.68
CA THR A 14 19.95 4.62 12.73
C THR A 14 19.98 5.73 13.77
N GLU A 15 19.78 6.96 13.32
CA GLU A 15 19.70 8.11 14.19
C GLU A 15 18.27 8.34 14.70
N ALA A 16 18.12 9.08 15.81
CA ALA A 16 16.81 9.26 16.45
C ALA A 16 15.77 9.91 15.53
N TRP A 17 16.20 10.85 14.68
CA TRP A 17 15.33 11.56 13.75
C TRP A 17 14.84 10.70 12.58
N GLU A 18 15.48 9.55 12.28
CA GLU A 18 14.99 8.65 11.22
C GLU A 18 13.62 8.05 11.57
N SER A 19 13.25 8.03 12.86
CA SER A 19 11.92 7.64 13.30
C SER A 19 10.83 8.69 13.04
N GLU A 20 11.23 9.93 12.72
CA GLU A 20 10.34 11.04 12.37
C GLU A 20 10.02 11.08 10.86
N LYS A 21 10.47 10.07 10.09
CA LYS A 21 10.24 9.96 8.64
C LYS A 21 8.75 9.96 8.31
N GLU A 22 8.30 10.88 7.45
CA GLU A 22 6.90 10.99 7.06
C GLU A 22 6.56 10.06 5.88
N GLU A 23 5.25 9.84 5.63
CA GLU A 23 4.79 9.07 4.47
C GLU A 23 5.28 9.68 3.14
N SER A 24 5.49 10.99 3.06
CA SER A 24 6.02 11.68 1.88
C SER A 24 7.50 11.43 1.63
N ASP A 25 8.24 11.04 2.67
CA ASP A 25 9.68 10.75 2.58
C ASP A 25 9.95 9.29 2.19
N MET A 26 8.90 8.45 2.16
CA MET A 26 9.01 7.05 1.76
C MET A 26 9.21 6.93 0.25
N GLU A 27 10.24 6.18 -0.13
CA GLU A 27 10.58 5.90 -1.53
C GLU A 27 9.61 4.90 -2.16
N GLU A 28 8.96 4.09 -1.32
CA GLU A 28 7.95 3.11 -1.71
C GLU A 28 6.64 3.37 -0.98
N PHE A 29 5.54 3.17 -1.70
CA PHE A 29 4.22 3.15 -1.10
C PHE A 29 4.06 1.89 -0.24
N VAL A 30 3.80 2.10 1.05
CA VAL A 30 3.44 1.06 2.02
C VAL A 30 1.92 1.02 2.15
N TRP A 31 1.34 -0.18 2.09
CA TRP A 31 -0.11 -0.35 2.17
C TRP A 31 -0.62 -0.22 3.61
N GLU A 32 0.09 -0.82 4.56
CA GLU A 32 -0.25 -0.83 5.98
C GLU A 32 -0.30 0.58 6.58
N GLY A 33 -1.42 0.93 7.21
CA GLY A 33 -1.64 2.24 7.81
C GLY A 33 -2.02 3.35 6.82
N SER A 34 -1.97 3.05 5.51
CA SER A 34 -2.20 4.02 4.44
C SER A 34 -3.64 4.51 4.36
N ARG A 35 -3.84 5.63 3.66
CA ARG A 35 -5.17 6.15 3.33
C ARG A 35 -5.97 5.17 2.47
N SER A 36 -5.31 4.44 1.57
CA SER A 36 -5.97 3.46 0.69
C SER A 36 -6.58 2.32 1.50
N GLU A 37 -5.85 1.79 2.49
CA GLU A 37 -6.37 0.75 3.38
C GLU A 37 -7.60 1.22 4.17
N LYS A 38 -7.49 2.39 4.81
CA LYS A 38 -8.58 3.00 5.59
C LYS A 38 -9.82 3.24 4.74
N ASN A 39 -9.66 3.77 3.52
CA ASN A 39 -10.76 4.03 2.61
C ASN A 39 -11.43 2.75 2.10
N THR A 40 -10.64 1.71 1.83
CA THR A 40 -11.16 0.40 1.41
C THR A 40 -11.99 -0.22 2.53
N LEU A 41 -11.48 -0.24 3.76
CA LEU A 41 -12.22 -0.71 4.93
C LEU A 41 -13.52 0.08 5.11
N GLN A 42 -13.47 1.40 5.07
CA GLN A 42 -14.65 2.24 5.25
C GLN A 42 -15.72 1.98 4.18
N THR A 43 -15.33 1.83 2.92
CA THR A 43 -16.23 1.53 1.81
C THR A 43 -16.88 0.15 1.95
N LEU A 44 -16.08 -0.87 2.29
CA LEU A 44 -16.55 -2.24 2.42
C LEU A 44 -17.45 -2.46 3.63
N LEU A 45 -17.12 -1.83 4.77
CA LEU A 45 -17.95 -1.84 5.97
C LEU A 45 -19.27 -1.10 5.76
N ARG A 46 -19.29 0.02 5.02
CA ARG A 46 -20.55 0.71 4.68
C ARG A 46 -21.44 -0.07 3.72
N GLY A 47 -20.84 -0.87 2.84
CA GLY A 47 -21.54 -1.63 1.81
C GLY A 47 -21.89 -3.05 2.26
N ARG A 48 -20.97 -3.99 2.00
CA ARG A 48 -21.22 -5.44 2.05
C ARG A 48 -20.97 -6.07 3.42
N PHE A 49 -20.17 -5.46 4.27
CA PHE A 49 -19.62 -6.08 5.48
C PHE A 49 -19.88 -5.25 6.74
N SER A 50 -21.11 -4.76 6.90
CA SER A 50 -21.51 -3.84 7.96
C SER A 50 -21.31 -4.32 9.41
N SER A 51 -21.03 -5.61 9.62
CA SER A 51 -20.72 -6.19 10.93
C SER A 51 -19.48 -7.08 10.95
N ALA A 52 -18.66 -7.10 9.89
CA ALA A 52 -17.47 -7.97 9.85
C ALA A 52 -16.27 -7.28 10.54
N PRO A 53 -15.40 -8.06 11.22
CA PRO A 53 -14.17 -7.51 11.77
C PRO A 53 -13.22 -7.07 10.64
N SER A 54 -12.53 -5.95 10.86
CA SER A 54 -11.66 -5.33 9.84
C SER A 54 -10.58 -6.28 9.31
N ASP A 55 -10.03 -7.14 10.17
CA ASP A 55 -9.00 -8.12 9.79
C ASP A 55 -9.52 -9.16 8.79
N GLU A 56 -10.78 -9.59 8.91
CA GLU A 56 -11.36 -10.55 7.96
C GLU A 56 -11.60 -9.90 6.60
N VAL A 57 -12.02 -8.63 6.60
CA VAL A 57 -12.21 -7.85 5.36
C VAL A 57 -10.88 -7.68 4.62
N LEU A 58 -9.80 -7.34 5.33
CA LEU A 58 -8.46 -7.18 4.76
C LEU A 58 -7.87 -8.49 4.23
N ARG A 59 -8.20 -9.63 4.84
CA ARG A 59 -7.75 -10.96 4.40
C ARG A 59 -8.53 -11.49 3.19
N SER A 60 -9.62 -10.84 2.80
CA SER A 60 -10.40 -11.28 1.65
C SER A 60 -9.56 -11.25 0.36
N PRO A 61 -9.70 -12.25 -0.52
CA PRO A 61 -8.88 -12.36 -1.73
C PRO A 61 -9.03 -11.14 -2.65
N ALA A 62 -10.25 -10.60 -2.76
CA ALA A 62 -10.51 -9.41 -3.57
C ALA A 62 -9.79 -8.15 -3.04
N VAL A 63 -9.64 -8.01 -1.71
CA VAL A 63 -8.89 -6.90 -1.10
C VAL A 63 -7.38 -7.10 -1.26
N GLN A 64 -6.90 -8.34 -1.21
CA GLN A 64 -5.49 -8.65 -1.47
C GLN A 64 -5.11 -8.38 -2.93
N GLU A 65 -5.99 -8.71 -3.88
CA GLU A 65 -5.81 -8.36 -5.30
C GLU A 65 -5.76 -6.84 -5.47
N TYR A 66 -6.68 -6.09 -4.84
CA TYR A 66 -6.67 -4.63 -4.86
C TYR A 66 -5.38 -4.05 -4.27
N ARG A 67 -4.96 -4.53 -3.09
CA ARG A 67 -3.70 -4.16 -2.45
C ARG A 67 -2.53 -4.36 -3.41
N SER A 68 -2.43 -5.53 -4.04
CA SER A 68 -1.34 -5.84 -4.97
C SER A 68 -1.33 -4.92 -6.19
N ALA A 69 -2.50 -4.58 -6.73
CA ALA A 69 -2.63 -3.67 -7.85
C ALA A 69 -2.25 -2.23 -7.48
N VAL A 70 -2.63 -1.77 -6.28
CA VAL A 70 -2.23 -0.45 -5.76
C VAL A 70 -0.72 -0.36 -5.55
N LEU A 71 -0.11 -1.39 -4.94
CA LEU A 71 1.34 -1.43 -4.74
C LEU A 71 2.08 -1.41 -6.08
N ASN A 72 1.62 -2.19 -7.06
CA ASN A 72 2.20 -2.19 -8.39
C ASN A 72 2.07 -0.82 -9.07
N LEU A 73 0.87 -0.23 -9.05
CA LEU A 73 0.61 1.09 -9.65
C LEU A 73 1.48 2.19 -9.02
N ARG A 74 1.64 2.19 -7.70
CA ARG A 74 2.38 3.22 -6.97
C ARG A 74 3.89 3.04 -7.05
N ASN A 75 4.39 1.81 -6.97
CA ASN A 75 5.84 1.54 -6.86
C ASN A 75 6.50 1.25 -8.21
N GLN A 76 5.80 0.63 -9.16
CA GLN A 76 6.36 0.29 -10.48
C GLN A 76 5.97 1.28 -11.59
N GLY A 77 5.11 2.24 -11.24
CA GLY A 77 4.64 3.32 -12.10
C GLY A 77 3.32 3.01 -12.82
N GLU A 78 2.73 4.07 -13.35
CA GLU A 78 1.48 4.01 -14.10
C GLU A 78 1.74 3.51 -15.52
N ARG A 79 1.24 2.31 -15.82
CA ARG A 79 1.26 1.69 -17.14
C ARG A 79 -0.17 1.28 -17.51
N PRO A 80 -0.51 1.16 -18.80
CA PRO A 80 -1.86 0.75 -19.21
C PRO A 80 -2.32 -0.55 -18.52
N GLU A 81 -1.40 -1.51 -18.34
CA GLU A 81 -1.67 -2.78 -17.69
C GLU A 81 -1.91 -2.62 -16.19
N SER A 82 -1.13 -1.79 -15.50
CA SER A 82 -1.30 -1.59 -14.05
C SER A 82 -2.59 -0.83 -13.73
N VAL A 83 -2.98 0.11 -14.60
CA VAL A 83 -4.27 0.81 -14.49
C VAL A 83 -5.45 -0.13 -14.74
N GLU A 84 -5.37 -1.02 -15.74
CA GLU A 84 -6.44 -1.99 -15.98
C GLU A 84 -6.53 -3.02 -14.86
N CYS A 85 -5.41 -3.53 -14.34
CA CYS A 85 -5.38 -4.39 -13.15
C CYS A 85 -6.03 -3.71 -11.93
N TYR A 86 -5.70 -2.44 -11.67
CA TYR A 86 -6.34 -1.67 -10.62
C TYR A 86 -7.86 -1.60 -10.81
N LYS A 87 -8.32 -1.23 -12.01
CA LYS A 87 -9.75 -1.16 -12.35
C LYS A 87 -10.48 -2.49 -12.15
N GLN A 88 -9.91 -3.60 -12.62
CA GLN A 88 -10.51 -4.93 -12.47
C GLN A 88 -10.56 -5.37 -10.99
N SER A 89 -9.50 -5.08 -10.22
CA SER A 89 -9.48 -5.39 -8.78
C SER A 89 -10.53 -4.60 -8.00
N VAL A 90 -10.75 -3.31 -8.33
CA VAL A 90 -11.82 -2.49 -7.72
C VAL A 90 -13.20 -3.03 -8.07
N LYS A 91 -13.42 -3.40 -9.33
CA LYS A 91 -14.67 -4.01 -9.79
C LYS A 91 -14.98 -5.31 -9.05
N SER A 92 -13.99 -6.19 -8.94
CA SER A 92 -14.07 -7.44 -8.18
C SER A 92 -14.41 -7.19 -6.71
N MET A 93 -13.69 -6.25 -6.07
CA MET A 93 -13.87 -5.88 -4.67
C MET A 93 -15.27 -5.32 -4.37
N LEU A 94 -15.80 -4.45 -5.23
CA LEU A 94 -17.14 -3.87 -5.08
C LEU A 94 -18.25 -4.78 -5.63
N GLY A 95 -17.87 -5.83 -6.38
CA GLY A 95 -18.76 -6.74 -7.10
C GLY A 95 -19.61 -6.05 -8.16
N ILE A 96 -19.01 -5.14 -8.90
CA ILE A 96 -19.60 -4.45 -10.05
C ILE A 96 -19.05 -5.14 -11.30
N SER A 97 -19.91 -5.77 -12.09
CA SER A 97 -19.55 -6.39 -13.38
C SER A 97 -19.33 -5.30 -14.45
#